data_AF-A0A150PGE8-F1
#
_entry.id   AF-A0A150PGE8-F1
#
_cell.length_a   1.000
_cell.length_b   1.000
_cell.length_c   1.000
_cell.angle_alpha   90.00
_cell.angle_beta   90.00
_cell.angle_gamma   90.00
#
_symmetry.space_group_name_H-M   'P 1'
#
loop_
_entity.id
_entity.type
_entity.pdbx_description
1 polymer ?
#
loop_
_entity_poly.entity_id
_entity_poly.type
_entity_poly.pdbx_seq_one_letter_code
_entity_poly.pdbx_strand_id
1 'polypeptide(L)'
;MFEECFVLLRADSDEQALARAEQRSKARETCYTNTTGQEIHWKPKRVVDVSRILSDTMDDGAELYARHFTNYDAYRAFEPLLGGTLD
;
A
#
# COMPACT_ATOMS: atom_id res chain seq x y z
N MET A 1 11.84 -4.62 9.78
CA MET A 1 11.62 -3.81 8.57
C MET A 1 10.17 -3.92 8.18
N PHE A 2 9.55 -2.83 7.74
CA PHE A 2 8.17 -2.79 7.26
C PHE A 2 8.16 -2.23 5.84
N GLU A 3 7.23 -2.70 5.01
CA GLU A 3 7.00 -2.21 3.66
C GLU A 3 5.53 -1.78 3.57
N GLU A 4 5.30 -0.61 2.99
CA GLU A 4 4.00 -0.22 2.45
C GLU A 4 4.08 -0.32 0.93
N CYS A 5 3.05 -0.89 0.30
CA CYS A 5 3.00 -1.06 -1.15
C CYS A 5 1.58 -0.80 -1.66
N PHE A 6 1.48 -0.30 -2.88
CA PHE A 6 0.21 -0.05 -3.57
C PHE A 6 0.08 -1.02 -4.74
N VAL A 7 -1.13 -1.57 -4.93
CA VAL A 7 -1.42 -2.53 -6.01
C VAL A 7 -2.72 -2.16 -6.70
N LEU A 8 -2.75 -2.31 -8.02
CA LEU A 8 -3.96 -2.15 -8.80
C LEU A 8 -4.66 -3.50 -8.95
N LEU A 9 -5.96 -3.51 -8.68
CA LEU A 9 -6.80 -4.70 -8.77
C LEU A 9 -8.06 -4.34 -9.55
N ARG A 10 -8.46 -5.20 -10.48
CA ARG A 10 -9.80 -5.12 -11.07
C ARG A 10 -10.81 -5.75 -10.13
N ALA A 11 -11.88 -5.00 -9.87
CA ALA A 11 -13.02 -5.46 -9.12
C ALA A 11 -14.31 -4.76 -9.55
N ASP A 12 -15.45 -5.45 -9.40
CA ASP A 12 -16.76 -4.94 -9.80
C ASP A 12 -17.48 -4.19 -8.66
N SER A 13 -16.94 -4.25 -7.44
CA SER A 13 -17.44 -3.54 -6.26
C SER A 13 -16.33 -3.33 -5.22
N ASP A 14 -16.56 -2.43 -4.25
CA ASP A 14 -15.59 -2.14 -3.19
C ASP A 14 -15.36 -3.35 -2.27
N GLU A 15 -16.44 -4.10 -1.98
CA GLU A 15 -16.37 -5.35 -1.21
C GLU A 15 -15.51 -6.39 -1.93
N GLN A 16 -15.68 -6.52 -3.26
CA GLN A 16 -14.87 -7.42 -4.07
C GLN A 16 -13.42 -6.94 -4.15
N ALA A 17 -13.17 -5.63 -4.22
CA ALA A 17 -11.83 -5.05 -4.22
C ALA A 17 -11.09 -5.35 -2.90
N LEU A 18 -11.75 -5.14 -1.76
CA LEU A 18 -11.21 -5.44 -0.44
C LEU A 18 -10.89 -6.93 -0.27
N ALA A 19 -11.84 -7.81 -0.63
CA ALA A 19 -11.62 -9.25 -0.55
C ALA A 19 -10.42 -9.71 -1.40
N ARG A 20 -10.27 -9.15 -2.61
CA ARG A 20 -9.14 -9.43 -3.50
C ARG A 20 -7.82 -8.89 -2.94
N ALA A 21 -7.83 -7.70 -2.36
CA ALA A 21 -6.65 -7.10 -1.72
C ALA A 21 -6.17 -7.97 -0.55
N GLU A 22 -7.08 -8.40 0.32
CA GLU A 22 -6.76 -9.31 1.43
C GLU A 22 -6.22 -10.65 0.93
N GLN A 23 -6.89 -11.28 -0.03
CA GLN A 23 -6.44 -12.55 -0.61
C GLN A 23 -5.05 -12.43 -1.21
N ARG A 24 -4.79 -11.37 -1.99
CA ARG A 24 -3.46 -11.11 -2.57
C ARG A 24 -2.41 -10.87 -1.49
N SER A 25 -2.73 -10.12 -0.44
CA SER A 25 -1.79 -9.85 0.65
C SER A 25 -1.38 -11.14 1.36
N LYS A 26 -2.32 -12.03 1.65
CA LYS A 26 -2.08 -13.36 2.24
C LYS A 26 -1.24 -14.25 1.33
N ALA A 27 -1.49 -14.21 0.03
CA ALA A 27 -0.70 -14.98 -0.94
C ALA A 27 0.76 -14.50 -1.08
N ARG A 28 1.11 -13.30 -0.60
CA ARG A 28 2.50 -12.80 -0.54
C ARG A 28 3.24 -13.21 0.73
N GLU A 29 2.60 -13.89 1.67
CA GLU A 29 3.29 -14.45 2.83
C GLU A 29 4.36 -15.44 2.36
N THR A 30 5.60 -15.23 2.78
CA THR A 30 6.74 -16.02 2.32
C THR A 30 7.82 -16.12 3.36
N CYS A 31 8.67 -17.13 3.24
CA CYS A 31 9.83 -17.34 4.08
C CYS A 31 11.03 -17.69 3.19
N TYR A 32 12.18 -17.09 3.48
CA TYR A 32 13.42 -17.39 2.79
C TYR A 32 14.63 -17.19 3.70
N THR A 33 15.72 -17.90 3.42
CA THR A 33 17.00 -17.69 4.11
C THR A 33 17.79 -16.61 3.38
N ASN A 34 18.26 -15.60 4.11
CA ASN A 34 19.10 -14.56 3.53
C ASN A 34 20.58 -15.01 3.39
N THR A 35 21.43 -14.12 2.87
CA THR A 35 22.86 -14.41 2.63
C THR A 35 23.66 -14.65 3.91
N THR A 36 23.15 -14.27 5.09
CA THR A 36 23.79 -14.49 6.38
C THR A 36 23.28 -15.76 7.08
N GLY A 37 22.47 -16.58 6.41
CA GLY A 37 21.89 -17.80 7.00
C GLY A 37 20.71 -17.55 7.95
N GLN A 38 20.20 -16.32 8.03
CA GLN A 38 19.03 -16.01 8.85
C GLN A 38 17.75 -16.30 8.07
N GLU A 39 16.80 -16.97 8.72
CA GLU A 39 15.46 -17.18 8.19
C GLU A 39 14.62 -15.90 8.33
N ILE A 40 14.10 -15.40 7.21
CA ILE A 40 13.28 -14.19 7.13
C ILE A 40 11.85 -14.58 6.79
N HIS A 41 10.90 -14.16 7.63
CA HIS A 41 9.47 -14.37 7.44
C HIS A 41 8.79 -13.06 7.08
N TRP A 42 8.20 -13.00 5.88
CA TRP A 42 7.38 -11.90 5.43
C TRP A 42 5.91 -12.23 5.60
N LYS A 43 5.20 -11.41 6.38
CA LYS A 43 3.77 -11.60 6.65
C LYS A 43 3.00 -10.31 6.40
N PRO A 44 1.84 -10.37 5.73
CA PRO A 44 0.98 -9.20 5.61
C PRO A 44 0.49 -8.79 6.99
N LYS A 45 0.57 -7.48 7.30
CA LYS A 45 0.08 -6.94 8.57
C LYS A 45 -1.38 -6.51 8.48
N ARG A 46 -1.73 -5.76 7.43
CA ARG A 46 -3.09 -5.28 7.17
C ARG A 46 -3.20 -4.71 5.78
N VAL A 47 -4.42 -4.64 5.27
CA VAL A 47 -4.80 -3.68 4.24
C VAL A 47 -5.11 -2.36 4.96
N VAL A 48 -4.47 -1.27 4.54
CA VAL A 48 -4.64 0.06 5.18
C VAL A 48 -5.82 0.79 4.54
N ASP A 49 -5.91 0.73 3.22
CA ASP A 49 -6.90 1.45 2.42
C ASP A 49 -7.22 0.67 1.13
N VAL A 50 -8.45 0.82 0.65
CA VAL A 50 -8.92 0.34 -0.65
C VAL A 50 -9.78 1.44 -1.24
N SER A 51 -9.30 2.03 -2.32
CA SER A 51 -9.96 3.12 -3.01
C SER A 51 -10.05 2.82 -4.50
N ARG A 52 -11.12 3.30 -5.14
CA ARG A 52 -11.25 3.25 -6.59
C ARG A 52 -10.24 4.21 -7.20
N ILE A 53 -9.64 3.80 -8.32
CA ILE A 53 -8.90 4.71 -9.18
C ILE A 53 -9.84 5.80 -9.67
N LEU A 54 -9.35 7.05 -9.73
CA LEU A 54 -10.16 8.20 -10.16
C LEU A 54 -10.42 8.18 -11.66
N SER A 55 -9.54 7.50 -12.40
CA SER A 55 -9.66 7.32 -13.84
C SER A 55 -10.19 5.92 -14.16
N ASP A 56 -11.15 5.85 -15.09
CA ASP A 56 -11.65 4.60 -15.65
C ASP A 56 -10.64 3.95 -16.62
N THR A 57 -9.63 4.71 -17.04
CA THR A 57 -8.53 4.29 -17.92
C THR A 57 -7.19 4.42 -17.21
N MET A 58 -6.21 3.61 -17.62
CA MET A 58 -4.85 3.66 -17.10
C MET A 58 -3.94 4.37 -18.10
N ASP A 59 -4.28 5.63 -18.38
CA ASP A 59 -3.53 6.48 -19.29
C ASP A 59 -2.28 7.05 -18.61
N ASP A 60 -1.35 7.57 -19.40
CA ASP A 60 -0.16 8.24 -18.87
C ASP A 60 -0.57 9.46 -18.02
N GLY A 61 0.00 9.56 -16.82
CA GLY A 61 -0.36 10.59 -15.84
C GLY A 61 -1.68 10.34 -15.07
N ALA A 62 -2.33 9.19 -15.23
CA ALA A 62 -3.55 8.88 -14.48
C ALA A 62 -3.30 8.82 -12.95
N GLU A 63 -4.19 9.47 -12.19
CA GLU A 63 -4.12 9.46 -10.73
C GLU A 63 -4.53 8.09 -10.16
N LEU A 64 -3.55 7.38 -9.59
CA LEU A 64 -3.78 6.04 -9.01
C LEU A 64 -4.33 6.09 -7.58
N TYR A 65 -3.90 7.08 -6.81
CA TYR A 65 -4.24 7.22 -5.40
C TYR A 65 -4.19 8.70 -5.00
N ALA A 66 -5.23 9.17 -4.32
CA ALA A 66 -5.28 10.50 -3.74
C ALA A 66 -5.75 10.39 -2.29
N ARG A 67 -5.06 11.07 -1.37
CA ARG A 67 -5.44 11.15 0.04
C ARG A 67 -5.78 12.58 0.39
N HIS A 68 -6.94 12.77 1.00
CA HIS A 68 -7.34 14.04 1.57
C HIS A 68 -6.92 14.10 3.04
N PHE A 69 -6.39 15.24 3.47
CA PHE A 69 -6.04 15.50 4.86
C PHE A 69 -6.38 16.94 5.20
N THR A 70 -6.73 17.19 6.46
CA THR A 70 -7.26 18.49 6.91
C THR A 70 -6.18 19.42 7.45
N ASN A 71 -5.01 18.90 7.81
CA ASN A 71 -3.90 19.65 8.37
C ASN A 71 -2.62 19.40 7.55
N TYR A 72 -2.24 20.40 6.76
CA TYR A 72 -1.05 20.32 5.92
C TYR A 72 0.26 20.33 6.71
N ASP A 73 0.32 21.06 7.84
CA ASP A 73 1.52 21.06 8.69
C ASP A 73 1.78 19.68 9.30
N ALA A 74 0.71 18.97 9.71
CA ALA A 74 0.82 17.60 10.19
C ALA A 74 1.26 16.63 9.10
N TYR A 75 0.73 16.76 7.87
CA TYR A 75 1.19 15.96 6.73
C TYR A 75 2.67 16.23 6.42
N ARG A 76 3.08 17.49 6.39
CA ARG A 76 4.47 17.89 6.16
C ARG A 76 5.42 17.30 7.20
N ALA A 77 5.00 17.26 8.47
CA ALA A 77 5.78 16.67 9.55
C ALA A 77 5.90 15.14 9.45
N PHE A 78 4.94 14.48 8.81
CA PHE A 78 4.95 13.04 8.58
C PHE A 78 5.74 12.63 7.32
N GLU A 79 5.63 13.39 6.22
CA GLU A 79 6.17 13.03 4.90
C GLU A 79 7.68 13.27 4.79
N PRO A 80 8.52 12.23 4.66
CA PRO A 80 9.97 12.38 4.58
C PRO A 80 10.44 13.26 3.41
N LEU A 81 9.74 13.24 2.26
CA LEU A 81 10.07 14.08 1.11
C LEU A 81 9.81 15.58 1.34
N LEU A 82 9.06 15.92 2.40
CA LEU A 82 8.80 17.29 2.80
C LEU A 82 9.52 17.68 4.10
N GLY A 83 10.52 16.90 4.52
CA GLY A 83 11.32 17.14 5.71
C GLY A 83 10.73 16.60 7.01
N GLY A 84 9.69 15.78 6.93
CA GLY A 84 9.13 15.05 8.06
C GLY A 84 10.01 13.89 8.55
N THR A 85 9.75 13.42 9.77
CA THR A 85 10.41 12.25 10.34
C THR A 85 9.39 11.20 10.76
N LEU A 86 9.68 9.94 10.43
CA LEU A 86 8.97 8.78 10.98
C LEU A 86 9.70 8.38 12.26
N ASP A 87 9.21 8.88 13.40
CA ASP A 87 9.70 8.44 14.72
C ASP A 87 9.29 7.00 15.03
#